data_AF-X8J6V3-F1
#
_entry.id   AF-X8J6V3-F1
#
_cell.length_a   1.000
_cell.length_b   1.000
_cell.length_c   1.000
_cell.angle_alpha   90.00
_cell.angle_beta   90.00
_cell.angle_gamma   90.00
#
_symmetry.space_group_name_H-M   'P 1'
#
loop_
_entity.id
_entity.type
_entity.pdbx_description
1 polymer ?
#
loop_
_entity_poly.entity_id
_entity_poly.type
_entity_poly.pdbx_seq_one_letter_code
_entity_poly.pdbx_strand_id
1 'polypeptide(L)'
;MDSGVRGRPSRLGLIIKIGPGWASHVCRHLGDPLVSIEQLIEDAAHPEGPDASFLAPGYISDHPSAEKSAHHQLYLASDSVPPHISLLHPAIIDMDCYFPTASPEAVAHAYIKDHLWHDPTITIETIGQCAAYAALSRFVVGDDLYVPPRNVSELDHILKRYTTDVLHSLVSQARDSELRTALPRARQIAASSLNTVLRNPELLESLLIRHSPPENDVVALPTSSAMDNSISSSRRIPTA
;
A
#
# COMPACT_ATOMS: atom_id res chain seq x y z
N MET A 1 61.58 2.77 14.22
CA MET A 1 60.52 3.52 13.51
C MET A 1 59.52 2.48 13.07
N ASP A 2 58.44 2.33 13.85
CA ASP A 2 57.53 1.20 13.79
C ASP A 2 56.17 1.71 13.29
N SER A 3 55.90 1.52 11.99
CA SER A 3 54.71 2.00 11.32
C SER A 3 53.57 0.97 11.48
N GLY A 4 52.81 1.14 12.55
CA GLY A 4 51.60 0.37 12.84
C GLY A 4 50.48 0.63 11.83
N VAL A 5 50.30 -0.30 10.90
CA VAL A 5 49.16 -0.35 9.97
C VAL A 5 47.91 -0.78 10.73
N ARG A 6 47.04 0.18 11.06
CA ARG A 6 45.72 -0.10 11.63
C ARG A 6 44.80 -0.65 10.53
N GLY A 7 44.64 -1.97 10.53
CA GLY A 7 43.63 -2.66 9.74
C GLY A 7 42.23 -2.17 10.12
N ARG A 8 41.49 -1.65 9.12
CA ARG A 8 40.06 -1.35 9.28
C ARG A 8 39.31 -2.68 9.38
N PRO A 9 38.45 -2.87 10.39
CA PRO A 9 37.62 -4.06 10.45
C PRO A 9 36.63 -4.04 9.29
N SER A 10 36.64 -5.11 8.49
CA SER A 10 35.62 -5.40 7.49
C SER A 10 34.24 -5.31 8.15
N ARG A 11 33.41 -4.37 7.70
CA ARG A 11 32.00 -4.30 8.08
C ARG A 11 31.34 -5.59 7.62
N LEU A 12 31.12 -6.51 8.56
CA LEU A 12 30.23 -7.66 8.39
C LEU A 12 28.88 -7.11 7.92
N GLY A 13 28.46 -7.52 6.72
CA GLY A 13 27.16 -7.20 6.16
C GLY A 13 26.08 -7.73 7.10
N LEU A 14 25.40 -6.82 7.80
CA LEU A 14 24.18 -7.12 8.51
C LEU A 14 23.09 -7.35 7.47
N ILE A 15 22.84 -8.61 7.13
CA ILE A 15 21.68 -9.01 6.35
C ILE A 15 20.46 -8.78 7.25
N ILE A 16 19.84 -7.60 7.13
CA ILE A 16 18.53 -7.36 7.72
C ILE A 16 17.56 -8.18 6.88
N LYS A 17 17.31 -9.41 7.34
CA LYS A 17 16.16 -10.18 6.89
C LYS A 17 14.94 -9.33 7.24
N ILE A 18 14.28 -8.79 6.22
CA ILE A 18 12.95 -8.21 6.32
C ILE A 18 12.01 -9.36 6.68
N GLY A 19 12.06 -9.78 7.95
CA GLY A 19 11.19 -10.80 8.47
C GLY A 19 9.78 -10.23 8.60
N PRO A 20 8.73 -11.07 8.53
CA PRO A 20 7.33 -10.68 8.69
C PRO A 20 6.98 -10.26 10.15
N GLY A 21 7.87 -9.56 10.85
CA GLY A 21 7.77 -9.24 12.28
C GLY A 21 8.05 -7.78 12.62
N TRP A 22 7.88 -6.86 11.69
CA TRP A 22 8.26 -5.44 11.85
C TRP A 22 7.26 -4.58 12.61
N ALA A 23 6.13 -5.13 13.05
CA ALA A 23 5.02 -4.32 13.53
C ALA A 23 5.01 -3.94 15.03
N SER A 24 5.83 -4.52 15.90
CA SER A 24 5.52 -4.41 17.35
C SER A 24 6.35 -3.44 18.20
N HIS A 25 7.39 -2.76 17.71
CA HIS A 25 8.19 -1.85 18.55
C HIS A 25 8.45 -0.49 17.89
N VAL A 26 7.39 0.31 17.75
CA VAL A 26 7.53 1.78 17.66
C VAL A 26 6.49 2.42 18.58
N CYS A 27 6.97 3.32 19.42
CA CYS A 27 6.36 3.85 20.62
C CYS A 27 4.95 4.42 20.44
N ARG A 28 4.05 4.02 21.35
CA ARG A 28 2.85 4.77 21.72
C ARG A 28 3.26 6.11 22.36
N HIS A 29 3.35 7.17 21.58
CA HIS A 29 3.18 8.54 22.07
C HIS A 29 2.99 9.46 20.88
N LEU A 30 1.74 9.84 20.62
CA LEU A 30 1.32 11.14 20.10
C LEU A 30 -0.20 11.10 19.95
N GLY A 31 -0.88 11.53 21.01
CA GLY A 31 -2.22 12.06 20.89
C GLY A 31 -2.09 13.50 20.43
N ASP A 32 -2.08 13.69 19.11
CA ASP A 32 -2.32 15.00 18.51
C ASP A 32 -3.59 14.89 17.64
N PRO A 33 -4.47 15.90 17.68
CA PRO A 33 -5.69 15.89 16.90
C PRO A 33 -5.36 15.91 15.41
N LEU A 34 -6.07 15.07 14.65
CA LEU A 34 -6.09 15.04 13.20
C LEU A 34 -6.29 16.45 12.65
N VAL A 35 -5.19 17.13 12.28
CA VAL A 35 -5.26 18.29 11.39
C VAL A 35 -5.72 17.73 10.04
N SER A 36 -6.93 18.09 9.64
CA SER A 36 -7.46 17.81 8.31
C SER A 36 -6.45 18.27 7.27
N ILE A 37 -5.90 17.33 6.51
CA ILE A 37 -4.96 17.57 5.41
C ILE A 37 -5.58 18.48 4.33
N GLU A 38 -6.92 18.61 4.29
CA GLU A 38 -7.60 19.59 3.44
C GLU A 38 -7.19 21.04 3.76
N GLN A 39 -6.83 21.37 5.00
CA GLN A 39 -6.42 22.73 5.38
C GLN A 39 -5.02 23.11 4.89
N LEU A 40 -4.14 22.14 4.59
CA LEU A 40 -2.76 22.39 4.15
C LEU A 40 -2.63 22.51 2.62
N ILE A 41 -3.68 22.23 1.87
CA ILE A 41 -3.68 22.34 0.40
C ILE A 41 -4.23 23.70 -0.07
N GLU A 42 -4.99 24.42 0.76
CA GLU A 42 -5.55 25.74 0.39
C GLU A 42 -4.56 26.92 0.47
N ASP A 43 -3.47 26.82 1.23
CA ASP A 43 -2.49 27.91 1.37
C ASP A 43 -1.42 27.95 0.24
N ALA A 44 -1.44 27.01 -0.71
CA ALA A 44 -0.48 26.97 -1.83
C ALA A 44 -1.00 27.62 -3.13
N ALA A 45 -2.21 28.18 -3.14
CA ALA A 45 -2.84 28.76 -4.31
C ALA A 45 -2.83 30.31 -4.30
N HIS A 46 -1.65 30.92 -4.26
CA HIS A 46 -1.49 32.34 -4.61
C HIS A 46 -0.42 32.51 -5.70
N PRO A 47 -0.79 32.62 -6.99
CA PRO A 47 0.13 32.93 -8.06
C PRO A 47 0.24 34.46 -8.23
N GLU A 48 1.19 35.08 -7.54
CA GLU A 48 1.61 36.45 -7.82
C GLU A 48 2.98 36.40 -8.50
N GLY A 49 3.02 36.75 -9.79
CA GLY A 49 4.28 37.05 -10.48
C GLY A 49 4.29 36.77 -11.99
N PRO A 50 4.15 37.81 -12.85
CA PRO A 50 4.33 37.70 -14.29
C PRO A 50 5.80 37.82 -14.71
N ASP A 51 6.06 37.29 -15.90
CA ASP A 51 7.21 37.58 -16.78
C ASP A 51 8.59 36.99 -16.41
N ALA A 52 8.76 35.71 -16.75
CA ALA A 52 10.06 35.17 -17.12
C ALA A 52 9.94 34.38 -18.43
N SER A 53 10.14 35.07 -19.55
CA SER A 53 10.36 34.49 -20.87
C SER A 53 11.67 33.67 -20.85
N PHE A 54 11.54 32.36 -20.66
CA PHE A 54 12.63 31.40 -20.80
C PHE A 54 12.62 30.78 -22.21
N LEU A 55 13.70 31.02 -22.94
CA LEU A 55 14.02 30.41 -24.22
C LEU A 55 14.18 28.89 -24.06
N ALA A 56 13.39 28.14 -24.82
CA ALA A 56 13.48 26.68 -24.91
C ALA A 56 14.74 26.24 -25.68
N PRO A 57 15.57 25.33 -25.16
CA PRO A 57 16.54 24.60 -25.96
C PRO A 57 15.86 23.40 -26.64
N GLY A 58 15.97 23.33 -27.97
CA GLY A 58 15.46 22.23 -28.78
C GLY A 58 16.11 20.89 -28.41
N TYR A 59 15.27 19.90 -28.09
CA TYR A 59 15.66 18.50 -28.00
C TYR A 59 15.54 17.87 -29.39
N ILE A 60 16.68 17.43 -29.92
CA ILE A 60 16.77 16.60 -31.12
C ILE A 60 16.45 15.17 -30.67
N SER A 61 15.32 14.64 -31.13
CA SER A 61 14.97 13.21 -31.00
C SER A 61 15.75 12.41 -32.03
N ASP A 62 16.80 11.72 -31.60
CA ASP A 62 17.40 10.62 -32.35
C ASP A 62 16.78 9.30 -31.89
N HIS A 63 15.94 8.72 -32.76
CA HIS A 63 15.42 7.37 -32.66
C HIS A 63 16.43 6.37 -33.26
N PRO A 64 16.99 5.42 -32.50
CA PRO A 64 17.58 4.22 -33.11
C PRO A 64 16.52 3.14 -33.33
N SER A 65 16.33 2.88 -34.63
CA SER A 65 16.06 1.62 -35.33
C SER A 65 15.60 0.38 -34.57
N ALA A 66 14.52 -0.17 -35.13
CA ALA A 66 14.01 -1.51 -34.96
C ALA A 66 15.06 -2.61 -35.25
N GLU A 67 15.25 -3.52 -34.31
CA GLU A 67 15.70 -4.88 -34.59
C GLU A 67 14.55 -5.86 -34.33
N LYS A 68 14.09 -6.44 -35.44
CA LYS A 68 13.20 -7.60 -35.50
C LYS A 68 13.96 -8.82 -35.00
N SER A 69 13.63 -9.31 -33.80
CA SER A 69 14.03 -10.65 -33.38
C SER A 69 12.83 -11.59 -33.48
N ALA A 70 12.80 -12.34 -34.58
CA ALA A 70 11.86 -13.42 -34.82
C ALA A 70 12.32 -14.68 -34.10
N HIS A 71 11.74 -14.97 -32.93
CA HIS A 71 11.86 -16.28 -32.28
C HIS A 71 10.52 -17.01 -32.30
N HIS A 72 10.47 -17.99 -33.21
CA HIS A 72 9.72 -19.25 -33.19
C HIS A 72 8.58 -19.38 -32.17
N GLN A 73 7.35 -19.28 -32.69
CA GLN A 73 6.19 -19.96 -32.15
C GLN A 73 6.36 -21.48 -32.35
N LEU A 74 6.48 -22.23 -31.26
CA LEU A 74 6.14 -23.65 -31.23
C LEU A 74 4.75 -23.77 -30.61
N TYR A 75 3.76 -23.97 -31.48
CA TYR A 75 2.41 -24.36 -31.14
C TYR A 75 2.43 -25.81 -30.63
N LEU A 76 2.31 -26.00 -29.31
CA LEU A 76 1.90 -27.26 -28.73
C LEU A 76 0.39 -27.16 -28.48
N ALA A 77 -0.37 -27.84 -29.33
CA ALA A 77 -1.77 -28.13 -29.12
C ALA A 77 -1.88 -29.04 -27.88
N SER A 78 -2.39 -28.47 -26.78
CA SER A 78 -2.75 -29.22 -25.58
C SER A 78 -4.26 -29.31 -25.50
N ASP A 79 -4.71 -30.52 -25.22
CA ASP A 79 -6.06 -31.02 -25.32
C ASP A 79 -7.13 -30.22 -24.58
N SER A 80 -8.31 -30.26 -25.18
CA SER A 80 -9.60 -29.83 -24.65
C SER A 80 -9.88 -30.45 -23.28
N VAL A 81 -9.68 -29.67 -22.22
CA VAL A 81 -10.21 -29.94 -20.88
C VAL A 81 -11.61 -29.30 -20.79
N PRO A 82 -12.63 -30.04 -20.34
CA PRO A 82 -14.00 -29.51 -20.22
C PRO A 82 -14.08 -28.31 -19.28
N PRO A 83 -15.02 -27.37 -19.49
CA PRO A 83 -15.25 -26.24 -18.59
C PRO A 83 -15.90 -26.74 -17.30
N HIS A 84 -15.09 -27.29 -16.41
CA HIS A 84 -15.45 -27.31 -15.01
C HIS A 84 -15.53 -25.86 -14.57
N ILE A 85 -16.75 -25.42 -14.28
CA ILE A 85 -17.03 -24.20 -13.52
C ILE A 85 -16.24 -24.36 -12.24
N SER A 86 -15.03 -23.78 -12.21
CA SER A 86 -14.24 -23.64 -11.02
C SER A 86 -15.08 -22.81 -10.08
N LEU A 87 -15.80 -23.50 -9.19
CA LEU A 87 -16.16 -23.00 -7.87
C LEU A 87 -14.97 -22.14 -7.43
N LEU A 88 -15.23 -20.83 -7.34
CA LEU A 88 -14.30 -19.81 -6.94
C LEU A 88 -13.56 -20.27 -5.69
N HIS A 89 -12.44 -20.97 -5.87
CA HIS A 89 -11.36 -20.87 -4.92
C HIS A 89 -11.15 -19.36 -4.80
N PRO A 90 -11.10 -18.80 -3.57
CA PRO A 90 -10.74 -17.40 -3.41
C PRO A 90 -9.46 -17.26 -4.21
N ALA A 91 -9.57 -16.65 -5.38
CA ALA A 91 -8.46 -16.55 -6.30
C ALA A 91 -7.36 -15.95 -5.46
N ILE A 92 -6.16 -16.50 -5.52
CA ILE A 92 -5.01 -15.87 -4.93
C ILE A 92 -4.85 -14.58 -5.74
N ILE A 93 -5.60 -13.55 -5.34
CA ILE A 93 -5.58 -12.24 -5.95
C ILE A 93 -4.23 -11.71 -5.49
N ASP A 94 -3.28 -11.82 -6.39
CA ASP A 94 -1.92 -11.39 -6.20
C ASP A 94 -1.84 -9.86 -6.22
N MET A 95 -0.73 -9.29 -5.74
CA MET A 95 -0.46 -7.87 -5.81
C MET A 95 -0.51 -7.33 -7.25
N ASP A 96 -0.24 -8.18 -8.24
CA ASP A 96 -0.29 -7.88 -9.66
C ASP A 96 -1.67 -7.43 -10.15
N CYS A 97 -2.75 -7.76 -9.44
CA CYS A 97 -4.09 -7.27 -9.75
C CYS A 97 -4.29 -5.78 -9.42
N TYR A 98 -3.52 -5.25 -8.47
CA TYR A 98 -3.61 -3.85 -8.03
C TYR A 98 -2.52 -2.99 -8.62
N PHE A 99 -1.28 -3.49 -8.59
CA PHE A 99 -0.11 -2.85 -9.16
C PHE A 99 0.61 -3.88 -10.04
N PRO A 100 0.39 -3.86 -11.37
CA PRO A 100 1.11 -4.74 -12.29
C PRO A 100 2.63 -4.63 -12.09
N THR A 101 3.37 -5.71 -12.34
CA THR A 101 4.85 -5.72 -12.18
C THR A 101 5.58 -4.61 -12.94
N ALA A 102 5.00 -4.13 -14.05
CA ALA A 102 5.54 -3.02 -14.84
C ALA A 102 5.07 -1.62 -14.38
N SER A 103 4.22 -1.53 -13.36
CA SER A 103 3.74 -0.26 -12.83
C SER A 103 4.86 0.47 -12.09
N PRO A 104 4.83 1.81 -12.06
CA PRO A 104 5.86 2.59 -11.37
C PRO A 104 5.94 2.25 -9.87
N GLU A 105 4.81 1.92 -9.22
CA GLU A 105 4.78 1.48 -7.82
C GLU A 105 5.52 0.16 -7.59
N ALA A 106 5.27 -0.84 -8.43
CA ALA A 106 5.94 -2.13 -8.34
C ALA A 106 7.44 -2.02 -8.62
N VAL A 107 7.81 -1.25 -9.66
CA VAL A 107 9.21 -0.98 -10.02
C VAL A 107 9.92 -0.22 -8.91
N ALA A 108 9.30 0.83 -8.35
CA ALA A 108 9.87 1.60 -7.25
C ALA A 108 10.07 0.74 -5.99
N HIS A 109 9.10 -0.12 -5.65
CA HIS A 109 9.22 -1.03 -4.53
C HIS A 109 10.36 -2.04 -4.71
N ALA A 110 10.48 -2.66 -5.89
CA ALA A 110 11.58 -3.56 -6.21
C ALA A 110 12.93 -2.83 -6.13
N TYR A 111 13.03 -1.63 -6.71
CA TYR A 111 14.25 -0.84 -6.69
C TYR A 111 14.67 -0.42 -5.27
N ILE A 112 13.75 0.10 -4.46
CA ILE A 112 14.04 0.49 -3.07
C ILE A 112 14.47 -0.73 -2.24
N LYS A 113 13.81 -1.87 -2.39
CA LYS A 113 14.17 -3.10 -1.67
C LYS A 113 15.64 -3.48 -1.84
N ASP A 114 16.19 -3.27 -3.04
CA ASP A 114 17.56 -3.64 -3.37
C ASP A 114 18.58 -2.49 -3.11
N HIS A 115 18.15 -1.23 -3.17
CA HIS A 115 19.07 -0.07 -3.25
C HIS A 115 18.98 0.94 -2.10
N LEU A 116 18.01 0.81 -1.17
CA LEU A 116 17.72 1.82 -0.13
C LEU A 116 18.94 2.31 0.67
N TRP A 117 19.94 1.45 0.86
CA TRP A 117 21.11 1.74 1.69
C TRP A 117 22.30 2.34 0.95
N HIS A 118 22.31 2.29 -0.38
CA HIS A 118 23.50 2.52 -1.18
C HIS A 118 23.32 3.56 -2.27
N ASP A 119 22.09 3.89 -2.63
CA ASP A 119 21.82 4.75 -3.76
C ASP A 119 21.34 6.16 -3.31
N PRO A 120 22.18 7.20 -3.47
CA PRO A 120 21.77 8.57 -3.19
C PRO A 120 20.83 9.16 -4.26
N THR A 121 20.58 8.44 -5.37
CA THR A 121 19.70 8.90 -6.45
C THR A 121 18.22 8.57 -6.21
N ILE A 122 17.89 7.98 -5.06
CA ILE A 122 16.50 7.67 -4.68
C ILE A 122 15.71 8.98 -4.60
N THR A 123 14.79 9.14 -5.55
CA THR A 123 13.94 10.33 -5.62
C THR A 123 12.76 10.22 -4.66
N ILE A 124 12.16 11.37 -4.35
CA ILE A 124 10.93 11.43 -3.55
C ILE A 124 9.75 10.72 -4.22
N GLU A 125 9.73 10.68 -5.55
CA GLU A 125 8.71 9.99 -6.33
C GLU A 125 8.80 8.48 -6.14
N THR A 126 10.00 7.93 -6.25
CA THR A 126 10.28 6.52 -5.98
C THR A 126 9.86 6.12 -4.56
N ILE A 127 10.12 6.97 -3.56
CA ILE A 127 9.70 6.73 -2.18
C ILE A 127 8.18 6.73 -2.04
N GLY A 128 7.50 7.71 -2.65
CA GLY A 128 6.04 7.79 -2.63
C GLY A 128 5.37 6.57 -3.30
N GLN A 129 5.87 6.19 -4.48
CA GLN A 129 5.40 5.02 -5.25
C GLN A 129 5.64 3.72 -4.49
N CYS A 130 6.83 3.53 -3.91
CA CYS A 130 7.13 2.38 -3.05
C CYS A 130 6.23 2.34 -1.81
N ALA A 131 5.94 3.49 -1.20
CA ALA A 131 5.07 3.55 -0.03
C ALA A 131 3.63 3.16 -0.35
N ALA A 132 3.09 3.56 -1.51
CA ALA A 132 1.78 3.11 -1.98
C ALA A 132 1.75 1.59 -2.18
N TYR A 133 2.74 1.03 -2.88
CA TYR A 133 2.85 -0.41 -3.10
C TYR A 133 2.90 -1.18 -1.78
N ALA A 134 3.80 -0.78 -0.88
CA ALA A 134 4.01 -1.46 0.39
C ALA A 134 2.79 -1.33 1.32
N ALA A 135 2.15 -0.16 1.39
CA ALA A 135 0.94 0.03 2.19
C ALA A 135 -0.21 -0.86 1.71
N LEU A 136 -0.43 -0.94 0.40
CA LEU A 136 -1.46 -1.81 -0.16
C LEU A 136 -1.09 -3.28 0.02
N SER A 137 0.18 -3.66 -0.16
CA SER A 137 0.65 -5.01 0.07
C SER A 137 0.42 -5.48 1.50
N ARG A 138 0.70 -4.61 2.50
CA ARG A 138 0.40 -4.91 3.91
C ARG A 138 -1.09 -5.11 4.14
N PHE A 139 -1.94 -4.26 3.55
CA PHE A 139 -3.37 -4.43 3.61
C PHE A 139 -3.82 -5.74 2.96
N VAL A 140 -3.35 -6.07 1.75
CA VAL A 140 -3.72 -7.30 1.02
C VAL A 140 -3.34 -8.55 1.80
N VAL A 141 -2.18 -8.57 2.44
CA VAL A 141 -1.75 -9.67 3.32
C VAL A 141 -2.56 -9.74 4.61
N GLY A 142 -3.20 -8.64 5.03
CA GLY A 142 -3.90 -8.53 6.31
C GLY A 142 -2.95 -8.28 7.49
N ASP A 143 -1.75 -7.75 7.23
CA ASP A 143 -0.78 -7.42 8.27
C ASP A 143 -1.30 -6.25 9.12
N ASP A 144 -1.28 -6.40 10.45
CA ASP A 144 -1.80 -5.41 11.41
C ASP A 144 -3.30 -5.05 11.26
N LEU A 145 -4.11 -5.89 10.61
CA LEU A 145 -5.54 -5.65 10.42
C LEU A 145 -6.39 -6.33 11.51
N TYR A 146 -6.73 -5.60 12.58
CA TYR A 146 -7.58 -6.14 13.66
C TYR A 146 -9.09 -6.00 13.38
N VAL A 147 -9.49 -4.93 12.68
CA VAL A 147 -10.89 -4.70 12.27
C VAL A 147 -10.90 -4.48 10.77
N PRO A 148 -11.62 -5.31 9.99
CA PRO A 148 -11.72 -5.11 8.55
C PRO A 148 -12.53 -3.85 8.23
N PRO A 149 -12.17 -3.10 7.17
CA PRO A 149 -12.91 -1.91 6.77
C PRO A 149 -14.32 -2.29 6.29
N ARG A 150 -15.32 -1.57 6.79
CA ARG A 150 -16.74 -1.77 6.41
C ARG A 150 -17.17 -0.91 5.23
N ASN A 151 -16.42 0.14 4.95
CA ASN A 151 -16.70 1.10 3.89
C ASN A 151 -15.40 1.67 3.30
N VAL A 152 -15.54 2.38 2.19
CA VAL A 152 -14.42 2.95 1.43
C VAL A 152 -13.62 3.96 2.27
N SER A 153 -14.29 4.75 3.10
CA SER A 153 -13.65 5.76 3.95
C SER A 153 -12.76 5.12 5.03
N GLU A 154 -13.20 4.02 5.64
CA GLU A 154 -12.39 3.24 6.57
C GLU A 154 -11.17 2.61 5.88
N LEU A 155 -11.36 2.07 4.67
CA LEU A 155 -10.26 1.51 3.86
C LEU A 155 -9.22 2.57 3.53
N ASP A 156 -9.64 3.73 3.02
CA ASP A 156 -8.75 4.87 2.71
C ASP A 156 -7.99 5.33 3.96
N HIS A 157 -8.67 5.40 5.12
CA HIS A 157 -8.03 5.76 6.38
C HIS A 157 -6.92 4.76 6.79
N ILE A 158 -7.19 3.45 6.68
CA ILE A 158 -6.21 2.40 6.95
C ILE A 158 -5.01 2.51 6.01
N LEU A 159 -5.25 2.66 4.71
CA LEU A 159 -4.19 2.78 3.72
C LEU A 159 -3.34 4.05 3.93
N LYS A 160 -3.94 5.18 4.29
CA LYS A 160 -3.21 6.42 4.65
C LYS A 160 -2.32 6.25 5.87
N ARG A 161 -2.80 5.51 6.88
CA ARG A 161 -2.00 5.17 8.07
C ARG A 161 -0.81 4.30 7.69
N TYR A 162 -1.03 3.18 6.99
CA TYR A 162 0.05 2.31 6.52
C TYR A 162 1.05 3.04 5.64
N THR A 163 0.59 3.91 4.75
CA THR A 163 1.45 4.75 3.91
C THR A 163 2.36 5.64 4.77
N THR A 164 1.80 6.28 5.80
CA THR A 164 2.57 7.15 6.71
C THR A 164 3.62 6.34 7.47
N ASP A 165 3.26 5.16 7.97
CA ASP A 165 4.19 4.26 8.68
C ASP A 165 5.35 3.81 7.77
N VAL A 166 5.05 3.41 6.52
CA VAL A 166 6.06 3.03 5.53
C VAL A 166 6.97 4.22 5.20
N LEU A 167 6.41 5.41 4.94
CA LEU A 167 7.20 6.60 4.64
C LEU A 167 8.17 6.96 5.76
N HIS A 168 7.71 6.94 7.01
CA HIS A 168 8.58 7.19 8.15
C HIS A 168 9.69 6.15 8.27
N SER A 169 9.39 4.88 8.01
CA SER A 169 10.38 3.80 7.98
C SER A 169 11.43 4.02 6.88
N LEU A 170 11.00 4.29 5.64
CA LEU A 170 11.89 4.53 4.51
C LEU A 170 12.81 5.74 4.74
N VAL A 171 12.24 6.86 5.19
CA VAL A 171 13.00 8.10 5.43
C VAL A 171 13.97 7.96 6.60
N SER A 172 13.60 7.20 7.64
CA SER A 172 14.50 6.88 8.75
C SER A 172 15.71 6.04 8.27
N GLN A 173 15.47 5.10 7.36
CA GLN A 173 16.50 4.22 6.79
C GLN A 173 17.44 4.95 5.82
N ALA A 174 16.90 5.82 4.95
CA ALA A 174 17.68 6.57 3.97
C ALA A 174 18.66 7.57 4.60
N ARG A 175 18.39 8.03 5.84
CA ARG A 175 19.22 9.00 6.59
C ARG A 175 19.48 10.33 5.87
N ASP A 176 18.69 10.64 4.84
CA ASP A 176 18.77 11.90 4.11
C ASP A 176 17.86 12.95 4.75
N SER A 177 18.40 14.14 5.01
CA SER A 177 17.65 15.27 5.52
C SER A 177 16.70 15.90 4.49
N GLU A 178 17.04 15.86 3.21
CA GLU A 178 16.21 16.43 2.14
C GLU A 178 14.93 15.62 1.95
N LEU A 179 15.02 14.29 2.08
CA LEU A 179 13.84 13.41 2.03
C LEU A 179 12.85 13.69 3.17
N ARG A 180 13.34 14.16 4.32
CA ARG A 180 12.46 14.52 5.46
C ARG A 180 11.60 15.74 5.15
N THR A 181 12.16 16.77 4.53
CA THR A 181 11.40 17.97 4.16
C THR A 181 10.45 17.70 3.00
N ALA A 182 10.76 16.71 2.15
CA ALA A 182 9.94 16.31 1.02
C ALA A 182 8.84 15.27 1.35
N LEU A 183 8.73 14.83 2.60
CA LEU A 183 7.76 13.81 3.05
C LEU A 183 6.29 14.13 2.73
N PRO A 184 5.81 15.40 2.85
CA PRO A 184 4.46 15.75 2.41
C PRO A 184 4.21 15.46 0.93
N ARG A 185 5.21 15.70 0.07
CA ARG A 185 5.14 15.40 -1.37
C ARG A 185 5.11 13.90 -1.64
N ALA A 186 5.94 13.11 -0.96
CA ALA A 186 5.87 11.65 -1.07
C ALA A 186 4.50 11.10 -0.67
N ARG A 187 3.91 11.64 0.40
CA ARG A 187 2.56 11.27 0.85
C ARG A 187 1.51 11.59 -0.21
N GLN A 188 1.61 12.73 -0.87
CA GLN A 188 0.71 13.10 -1.97
C GLN A 188 0.83 12.13 -3.14
N ILE A 189 2.05 11.78 -3.55
CA ILE A 189 2.31 10.81 -4.63
C ILE A 189 1.70 9.45 -4.28
N ALA A 190 1.94 8.97 -3.06
CA ALA A 190 1.39 7.70 -2.59
C ALA A 190 -0.15 7.71 -2.58
N ALA A 191 -0.75 8.80 -2.09
CA ALA A 191 -2.20 8.97 -2.07
C ALA A 191 -2.80 8.99 -3.49
N SER A 192 -2.13 9.63 -4.46
CA SER A 192 -2.56 9.62 -5.87
C SER A 192 -2.54 8.21 -6.48
N SER A 193 -1.49 7.43 -6.23
CA SER A 193 -1.40 6.03 -6.68
C SER A 193 -2.50 5.17 -6.05
N LEU A 194 -2.71 5.27 -4.74
CA LEU A 194 -3.76 4.51 -4.05
C LEU A 194 -5.17 4.91 -4.50
N ASN A 195 -5.42 6.21 -4.71
CA ASN A 195 -6.70 6.68 -5.24
C ASN A 195 -7.01 6.13 -6.63
N THR A 196 -5.98 5.82 -7.43
CA THR A 196 -6.18 5.20 -8.74
C THR A 196 -6.73 3.78 -8.59
N VAL A 197 -6.24 3.01 -7.61
CA VAL A 197 -6.77 1.68 -7.28
C VAL A 197 -8.19 1.79 -6.70
N LEU A 198 -8.42 2.71 -5.75
CA LEU A 198 -9.71 2.88 -5.09
C LEU A 198 -10.80 3.43 -6.01
N ARG A 199 -10.45 4.10 -7.12
CA ARG A 199 -11.40 4.55 -8.15
C ARG A 199 -11.94 3.41 -8.99
N ASN A 200 -11.27 2.26 -9.04
CA ASN A 200 -11.76 1.10 -9.75
C ASN A 200 -12.73 0.30 -8.84
N PRO A 201 -14.03 0.23 -9.16
CA PRO A 201 -15.02 -0.39 -8.28
C PRO A 201 -14.78 -1.89 -8.09
N GLU A 202 -14.28 -2.60 -9.11
CA GLU A 202 -14.01 -4.04 -9.04
C GLU A 202 -12.87 -4.35 -8.08
N LEU A 203 -11.78 -3.57 -8.16
CA LEU A 203 -10.65 -3.70 -7.24
C LEU A 203 -11.02 -3.28 -5.82
N LEU A 204 -11.84 -2.24 -5.70
CA LEU A 204 -12.33 -1.74 -4.42
C LEU A 204 -13.21 -2.79 -3.71
N GLU A 205 -14.19 -3.35 -4.41
CA GLU A 205 -15.05 -4.42 -3.87
C GLU A 205 -14.20 -5.64 -3.49
N SER A 206 -13.25 -6.02 -4.33
CA SER A 206 -12.29 -7.09 -4.02
C SER A 206 -11.51 -6.84 -2.73
N LEU A 207 -11.05 -5.61 -2.48
CA LEU A 207 -10.32 -5.24 -1.25
C LEU A 207 -11.21 -5.32 0.00
N LEU A 208 -12.48 -4.89 -0.11
CA LEU A 208 -13.44 -4.95 0.99
C LEU A 208 -13.85 -6.39 1.32
N ILE A 209 -14.09 -7.21 0.30
CA ILE A 209 -14.50 -8.61 0.47
C ILE A 209 -13.35 -9.45 1.04
N ARG A 210 -12.09 -9.18 0.67
CA ARG A 210 -10.94 -10.01 1.09
C ARG A 210 -10.87 -10.23 2.60
N HIS A 211 -11.10 -9.18 3.38
CA HIS A 211 -11.01 -9.24 4.86
C HIS A 211 -12.37 -9.30 5.52
N SER A 212 -13.44 -9.40 4.74
CA SER A 212 -14.76 -9.66 5.30
C SER A 212 -14.70 -10.98 6.08
N PRO A 213 -15.34 -11.06 7.26
CA PRO A 213 -15.50 -12.33 7.94
C PRO A 213 -16.08 -13.31 6.91
N PRO A 214 -15.58 -14.55 6.81
CA PRO A 214 -16.23 -15.52 5.97
C PRO A 214 -17.71 -15.49 6.35
N GLU A 215 -18.59 -15.45 5.36
CA GLU A 215 -20.02 -15.72 5.52
C GLU A 215 -20.21 -17.19 5.91
N ASN A 216 -19.40 -17.68 6.84
CA ASN A 216 -19.56 -18.96 7.46
C ASN A 216 -20.80 -18.83 8.30
N ASP A 217 -21.79 -19.55 7.79
CA ASP A 217 -22.51 -20.49 8.59
C ASP A 217 -23.00 -19.79 9.84
N VAL A 218 -24.17 -19.18 9.68
CA VAL A 218 -25.20 -19.40 10.68
C VAL A 218 -25.13 -20.89 10.97
N VAL A 219 -24.32 -21.27 11.96
CA VAL A 219 -24.49 -22.44 12.76
C VAL A 219 -25.94 -22.27 13.09
N ALA A 220 -26.79 -22.99 12.36
CA ALA A 220 -28.16 -23.18 12.70
C ALA A 220 -28.02 -23.87 14.06
N LEU A 221 -27.83 -23.06 15.09
CA LEU A 221 -28.16 -23.39 16.45
C LEU A 221 -29.59 -23.88 16.23
N PRO A 222 -29.87 -25.19 16.34
CA PRO A 222 -31.21 -25.66 16.17
C PRO A 222 -31.98 -24.85 17.20
N THR A 223 -32.77 -23.89 16.70
CA THR A 223 -33.75 -23.18 17.49
C THR A 223 -34.62 -24.32 17.96
N SER A 224 -34.37 -24.77 19.19
CA SER A 224 -35.23 -25.73 19.85
C SER A 224 -36.54 -24.98 20.01
N SER A 225 -37.37 -25.12 18.98
CA SER A 225 -38.78 -24.89 19.04
C SER A 225 -39.30 -25.61 20.28
N ALA A 226 -40.16 -24.94 21.01
CA ALA A 226 -40.84 -25.39 22.22
C ALA A 226 -40.05 -25.21 23.52
N MET A 227 -40.21 -24.04 24.12
CA MET A 227 -40.92 -23.95 25.40
C MET A 227 -41.69 -22.63 25.43
N ASP A 228 -42.96 -22.78 25.09
CA ASP A 228 -44.08 -21.91 25.42
C ASP A 228 -43.91 -21.34 26.84
N ASN A 229 -43.68 -20.03 26.97
CA ASN A 229 -43.73 -19.37 28.27
C ASN A 229 -44.60 -18.12 28.18
N SER A 230 -45.88 -18.41 28.05
CA SER A 230 -47.02 -17.54 28.30
C SER A 230 -46.98 -16.98 29.73
N ILE A 231 -46.16 -15.97 30.02
CA ILE A 231 -46.29 -15.20 31.26
C ILE A 231 -47.00 -13.88 30.94
N SER A 232 -48.33 -14.00 30.95
CA SER A 232 -49.21 -12.91 31.34
C SER A 232 -48.75 -12.31 32.66
N SER A 233 -48.46 -11.01 32.70
CA SER A 233 -48.94 -10.16 33.79
C SER A 233 -48.76 -8.68 33.50
N SER A 234 -49.87 -8.12 33.05
CA SER A 234 -50.31 -6.74 33.25
C SER A 234 -50.02 -6.25 34.68
N ARG A 235 -49.27 -5.16 34.82
CA ARG A 235 -49.26 -4.36 36.05
C ARG A 235 -49.32 -2.88 35.68
N ARG A 236 -50.53 -2.34 35.64
CA ARG A 236 -50.80 -0.89 35.63
C ARG A 236 -50.45 -0.33 37.01
N ILE A 237 -49.66 0.74 37.04
CA ILE A 237 -49.41 1.55 38.23
C ILE A 237 -50.41 2.72 38.20
N PRO A 238 -51.19 2.96 39.26
CA PRO A 238 -51.99 4.17 39.37
C PRO A 238 -51.15 5.31 39.97
N THR A 239 -51.18 6.47 39.32
CA THR A 239 -50.69 7.75 39.86
C THR A 239 -51.80 8.43 40.65
N ALA A 240 -51.46 8.91 41.86
CA ALA A 240 -52.29 9.76 42.70
C ALA A 240 -52.01 11.24 42.42
#